data_AF-A0A7C1TGW3-F1
#
_entry.id   AF-A0A7C1TGW3-F1
#
_cell.length_a   1.000
_cell.length_b   1.000
_cell.length_c   1.000
_cell.angle_alpha   90.00
_cell.angle_beta   90.00
_cell.angle_gamma   90.00
#
_symmetry.space_group_name_H-M   'P 1'
#
loop_
_entity.id
_entity.type
_entity.pdbx_description
1 polymer ?
#
loop_
_entity_poly.entity_id
_entity_poly.type
_entity_poly.pdbx_seq_one_letter_code
_entity_poly.pdbx_strand_id
1 'polypeptide(L)' 'MNNAIHKTFFLVCLLLAFGVSGVTAKTTVGKLYQKHCAQCHGKDRLGGMGEALLPGNLTRLPKKKAATVIR' A
#
# COMPACT_ATOMS: atom_id res chain seq x y z
N MET A 1 -34.93 -19.72 -32.35
CA MET A 1 -33.51 -19.80 -31.96
C MET A 1 -32.87 -18.44 -32.27
N ASN A 2 -32.37 -17.59 -31.39
CA ASN A 2 -32.01 -17.70 -29.98
C ASN A 2 -31.78 -16.27 -29.42
N ASN A 3 -32.85 -15.54 -29.07
CA ASN A 3 -32.72 -14.22 -28.43
C ASN A 3 -32.10 -14.34 -27.03
N ALA A 4 -32.30 -15.49 -26.38
CA ALA A 4 -31.64 -15.83 -25.13
C ALA A 4 -30.12 -15.96 -25.30
N ILE A 5 -29.64 -16.55 -26.41
CA ILE A 5 -28.19 -16.69 -26.69
C ILE A 5 -27.57 -15.35 -27.03
N HIS A 6 -28.27 -14.47 -27.76
CA HIS A 6 -27.78 -13.11 -27.99
C HIS A 6 -27.68 -12.31 -26.69
N LYS A 7 -28.64 -12.46 -25.77
CA LYS A 7 -28.60 -11.79 -24.46
C LYS A 7 -27.48 -12.33 -23.56
N THR A 8 -27.27 -13.65 -23.52
CA THR A 8 -26.13 -14.22 -22.77
C THR A 8 -24.80 -13.86 -23.42
N PHE A 9 -24.70 -13.83 -24.74
CA PHE A 9 -23.48 -13.41 -25.43
C PHE A 9 -23.17 -11.93 -25.17
N PHE A 10 -24.19 -11.07 -25.17
CA PHE A 10 -24.04 -9.65 -24.85
C PHE A 10 -23.64 -9.42 -23.38
N LEU A 11 -24.23 -10.15 -22.44
CA LEU A 11 -23.86 -10.08 -21.02
C LEU A 11 -22.43 -10.58 -20.74
N VAL A 12 -22.00 -11.66 -21.39
CA VAL A 12 -20.63 -12.18 -21.29
C VAL A 12 -19.63 -11.20 -21.90
N CYS A 13 -19.95 -10.62 -23.06
CA CYS A 13 -19.11 -9.60 -23.70
C CYS A 13 -19.01 -8.32 -22.85
N LEU A 14 -20.11 -7.90 -22.20
CA LEU A 14 -20.11 -6.76 -21.29
C LEU A 14 -19.23 -7.01 -20.05
N LEU A 15 -19.28 -8.21 -19.48
CA LEU A 15 -18.42 -8.61 -18.35
C LEU A 15 -16.94 -8.72 -18.74
N LEU A 16 -16.62 -9.10 -19.98
CA LEU A 16 -15.26 -9.13 -20.51
C LEU A 16 -14.73 -7.72 -20.83
N ALA A 17 -15.59 -6.82 -21.31
CA ALA A 17 -15.23 -5.44 -21.64
C ALA A 17 -14.99 -4.58 -20.38
N PHE A 18 -15.74 -4.83 -19.30
CA PHE A 18 -15.51 -4.24 -17.99
C PHE A 18 -14.57 -5.12 -17.17
N GLY A 19 -13.31 -5.18 -17.61
CA GLY A 19 -12.26 -5.91 -16.90
C GLY A 19 -12.29 -5.62 -15.39
N VAL A 20 -12.25 -6.68 -14.59
CA VAL A 20 -12.07 -6.60 -13.14
C VAL A 20 -10.83 -5.77 -12.88
N SER A 21 -11.04 -4.51 -12.52
CA SER A 21 -9.98 -3.65 -12.02
C SER A 21 -9.61 -4.19 -10.66
N GLY A 22 -8.63 -5.10 -10.63
CA GLY A 22 -8.03 -5.58 -9.41
C GLY A 22 -7.53 -4.38 -8.62
N VAL A 23 -8.18 -4.08 -7.50
CA VAL A 23 -7.73 -3.08 -6.54
C VAL A 23 -6.36 -3.51 -6.04
N THR A 24 -5.32 -2.96 -6.66
CA THR A 24 -3.94 -2.98 -6.16
C THR A 24 -3.62 -1.51 -5.83
N ALA A 25 -3.08 -1.13 -4.69
CA ALA A 25 -2.39 -1.87 -3.66
C ALA A 25 -2.49 -1.08 -2.35
N LYS A 26 -2.64 -1.79 -1.23
CA LYS A 26 -2.17 -1.26 0.06
C LYS A 26 -0.66 -1.08 -0.10
N THR A 27 -0.19 0.16 -0.25
CA THR A 27 1.25 0.44 -0.33
C THR A 27 1.93 -0.20 0.87
N THR A 28 2.84 -1.14 0.61
CA THR A 28 3.49 -1.86 1.71
C THR A 28 4.28 -0.86 2.54
N VAL A 29 4.29 -1.05 3.87
CA VAL A 29 5.02 -0.18 4.80
C VAL A 29 6.48 -0.01 4.38
N GLY A 30 7.09 -1.06 3.84
CA GLY A 30 8.45 -1.02 3.29
C GLY A 30 8.63 -0.02 2.14
N LYS A 31 7.70 0.04 1.18
CA LYS A 31 7.78 0.99 0.05
C LYS A 31 7.63 2.44 0.51
N LEU A 32 6.70 2.71 1.43
CA LEU A 32 6.54 4.04 2.02
C LEU A 32 7.79 4.46 2.80
N TYR A 33 8.33 3.56 3.62
CA TYR A 33 9.56 3.82 4.37
C TYR A 33 10.74 4.14 3.45
N GLN A 34 10.94 3.33 2.40
CA GLN A 34 12.02 3.58 1.43
C GLN A 34 11.85 4.94 0.74
N LYS A 35 10.62 5.30 0.36
CA LYS A 35 10.35 6.55 -0.35
C LYS A 35 10.54 7.80 0.51
N HIS A 36 10.20 7.74 1.80
CA HIS A 36 10.07 8.94 2.63
C HIS A 36 11.06 9.02 3.80
N CYS A 37 11.52 7.89 4.33
CA CYS A 37 12.24 7.84 5.61
C CYS A 37 13.69 7.37 5.47
N ALA A 38 13.96 6.45 4.52
CA ALA A 38 15.25 5.78 4.39
C ALA A 38 16.41 6.74 4.05
N GLN A 39 16.12 7.90 3.44
CA GLN A 39 17.14 8.91 3.15
C GLN A 39 17.82 9.46 4.42
N CYS A 40 17.09 9.53 5.54
CA CYS A 40 17.63 10.03 6.81
C CYS A 40 17.96 8.89 7.78
N HIS A 41 17.09 7.87 7.86
CA HIS A 41 17.18 6.81 8.87
C HIS A 41 17.85 5.52 8.38
N GLY A 42 18.31 5.50 7.12
CA GLY A 42 18.94 4.34 6.50
C GLY A 42 17.95 3.27 6.03
N LYS A 43 18.37 2.43 5.07
CA LYS A 43 17.54 1.34 4.53
C LYS A 43 17.13 0.33 5.61
N ASP A 44 18.05 0.04 6.52
CA ASP A 44 17.90 -0.94 7.61
C ASP A 44 17.46 -0.30 8.93
N ARG A 45 17.09 0.98 8.92
CA ARG A 45 16.60 1.74 10.09
C ARG A 45 17.65 1.94 11.20
N LEU A 46 18.92 1.75 10.88
CA LEU A 46 20.03 1.90 11.81
C LEU A 46 20.44 3.36 12.05
N GLY A 47 19.83 4.30 11.34
CA GLY A 47 20.13 5.72 11.42
C GLY A 47 21.13 6.17 10.36
N GLY A 48 21.45 7.47 10.41
CA GLY A 48 22.34 8.17 9.50
C GLY A 48 22.35 9.65 9.88
N MET A 49 21.72 10.49 9.07
CA MET A 49 21.38 11.85 9.49
C MET A 49 20.28 11.87 10.57
N GLY A 50 19.32 10.95 10.48
CA GLY A 50 18.28 10.75 11.49
C GLY A 50 18.61 9.60 12.44
N GLU A 51 17.96 9.56 13.59
CA GLU A 51 18.20 8.56 14.63
C GLU A 51 17.77 7.14 14.21
N ALA A 52 18.28 6.11 14.87
CA ALA A 52 17.90 4.73 14.56
C ALA A 52 16.45 4.45 14.98
N LEU A 53 15.63 3.93 14.06
CA LEU A 53 14.23 3.57 14.28
C LEU A 53 14.11 2.09 14.70
N LEU A 54 14.86 1.72 15.74
CA LEU A 54 14.91 0.38 16.30
C LEU A 54 13.76 0.13 17.28
N PRO A 55 13.32 -1.12 17.46
CA PRO A 55 12.28 -1.46 18.42
C PRO A 55 12.54 -0.91 19.83
N GLY A 56 13.77 -1.02 20.34
CA GLY A 56 14.14 -0.52 21.67
C GLY A 56 14.05 1.00 21.85
N ASN A 57 14.20 1.76 20.75
CA ASN A 57 14.04 3.22 20.78
C ASN A 57 12.57 3.60 20.68
N LEU A 58 11.83 2.92 19.79
CA LEU A 58 10.44 3.20 19.49
C LEU A 58 9.47 2.73 20.59
N THR A 59 9.84 1.76 21.44
CA THR A 59 8.98 1.31 22.56
C THR A 59 8.67 2.41 23.56
N ARG A 60 9.55 3.41 23.70
CA ARG A 60 9.33 4.58 24.54
C ARG A 60 8.36 5.60 23.93
N LEU A 61 8.10 5.53 22.61
CA LEU A 61 7.22 6.43 21.88
C LEU A 61 5.86 5.76 21.59
N PRO A 62 4.77 6.18 22.24
CA PRO A 62 3.44 5.63 21.95
C PRO A 62 3.02 5.89 20.51
N LYS A 63 2.35 4.93 19.87
CA LYS A 63 1.87 5.02 18.47
C LYS A 63 1.06 6.30 18.18
N LYS A 64 0.21 6.73 19.13
CA LYS A 64 -0.57 7.97 18.98
C LYS A 64 0.32 9.21 18.87
N LYS A 65 1.40 9.28 19.67
CA LYS A 65 2.38 10.37 19.60
C LYS A 65 3.23 10.28 18.33
N ALA A 66 3.65 9.08 17.93
CA ALA A 66 4.36 8.89 16.66
C ALA A 66 3.54 9.38 15.45
N ALA A 67 2.22 9.14 15.44
CA ALA A 67 1.33 9.63 14.39
C ALA A 67 1.18 11.17 14.36
N THR A 68 1.50 11.87 15.45
CA THR A 68 1.56 13.35 15.47
C THR A 68 2.87 13.84 14.85
N VAL A 69 3.98 13.14 15.07
CA VAL A 69 5.30 13.51 14.52
C VAL A 69 5.39 13.24 13.01
N ILE A 70 4.71 12.19 12.54
CA ILE A 70 4.77 11.74 11.13
C ILE A 70 3.74 12.47 10.23
N ARG A 71 2.69 13.05 10.80
CA ARG A 71 1.63 13.74 10.05
C ARG A 71 2.15 15.00 9.39
#